data_AF-A0AAE0RD15-F1
#
_entry.id   AF-A0AAE0RD15-F1
#
_cell.length_a   1.000
_cell.length_b   1.000
_cell.length_c   1.000
_cell.angle_alpha   90.00
_cell.angle_beta   90.00
_cell.angle_gamma   90.00
#
_symmetry.space_group_name_H-M   'P 1'
#
loop_
_entity.id
_entity.type
_entity.pdbx_description
1 polymer ?
#
loop_
_entity_poly.entity_id
_entity_poly.type
_entity_poly.pdbx_seq_one_letter_code
_entity_poly.pdbx_strand_id
1 'polypeptide(L)'
;MESYSWCQILSRGGLAGVFWIIVLLQNPGSLQLEVTNLPIYQSGKGYKAISKALGLPRTTVRAIIYKWRKHGTVENLPRSGRATKITPRAQQQLIQEVTKDPTTTSKELQASLASVKVSVHDSTIRKRLGKNGLHGRVPRRKPLVSKKNIKARLSFARKHLDDPQDFWENTLWTDET
;
A
#
# COMPACT_ATOMS: atom_id res chain seq x y z
N MET A 1 3.56 37.49 -17.28
CA MET A 1 4.70 36.63 -17.64
C MET A 1 5.82 37.03 -16.71
N GLU A 2 6.12 36.20 -15.72
CA GLU A 2 7.47 36.12 -15.17
C GLU A 2 7.58 34.78 -14.46
N SER A 3 8.59 34.06 -14.89
CA SER A 3 8.81 32.63 -14.78
C SER A 3 9.42 32.25 -13.44
N TYR A 4 8.96 31.11 -12.94
CA TYR A 4 9.64 30.19 -12.03
C TYR A 4 11.17 30.36 -11.96
N SER A 5 11.69 30.60 -10.75
CA SER A 5 13.06 30.27 -10.35
C SER A 5 12.97 29.27 -9.19
N TRP A 6 13.34 28.02 -9.47
CA TRP A 6 13.38 26.93 -8.49
C TRP A 6 14.77 26.80 -7.89
N CYS A 7 14.81 26.24 -6.68
CA CYS A 7 15.95 25.56 -6.06
C CYS A 7 17.14 26.43 -5.67
N GLN A 8 17.31 26.67 -4.36
CA GLN A 8 18.46 26.18 -3.60
C GLN A 8 18.13 26.13 -2.11
N ILE A 9 18.86 25.26 -1.38
CA ILE A 9 18.94 25.09 0.08
C ILE A 9 17.98 24.02 0.64
N LEU A 10 18.48 22.78 0.74
CA LEU A 10 18.87 22.19 2.03
C LEU A 10 19.51 20.81 1.83
N SER A 11 20.80 20.76 2.13
CA SER A 11 21.59 19.55 2.33
C SER A 11 21.69 19.30 3.84
N ARG A 12 21.57 18.04 4.25
CA ARG A 12 21.96 17.45 5.56
C ARG A 12 21.04 17.73 6.77
N GLY A 13 20.50 16.66 7.34
CA GLY A 13 20.11 16.57 8.76
C GLY A 13 18.63 16.35 9.05
N GLY A 14 18.24 15.09 9.24
CA GLY A 14 17.21 14.60 10.17
C GLY A 14 15.95 15.45 10.45
N LEU A 15 15.00 15.55 9.53
CA LEU A 15 13.64 16.06 9.81
C LEU A 15 12.55 15.39 8.94
N ALA A 16 12.54 14.05 8.86
CA ALA A 16 11.48 13.33 8.14
C ALA A 16 10.08 13.50 8.78
N GLY A 17 9.99 13.91 10.06
CA GLY A 17 8.74 14.20 10.75
C GLY A 17 8.16 15.60 10.47
N VAL A 18 9.01 16.59 10.17
CA VAL A 18 8.54 17.98 9.92
C VAL A 18 8.13 18.17 8.47
N PHE A 19 8.73 17.43 7.53
CA PHE A 19 8.37 17.50 6.12
C PHE A 19 6.93 17.02 5.85
N TRP A 20 6.44 16.05 6.63
CA TRP A 20 5.02 15.63 6.58
C TRP A 20 4.07 16.68 7.16
N ILE A 21 4.49 17.42 8.19
CA ILE A 21 3.73 18.55 8.74
C ILE A 21 3.67 19.70 7.72
N ILE A 22 4.77 19.99 7.01
CA ILE A 22 4.81 21.08 6.01
C ILE A 22 3.96 20.75 4.77
N VAL A 23 3.92 19.50 4.30
CA VAL A 23 3.07 19.11 3.15
C VAL A 23 1.57 19.17 3.48
N LEU A 24 1.18 18.93 4.74
CA LEU A 24 -0.20 19.12 5.20
C LEU A 24 -0.60 20.59 5.33
N LEU A 25 0.36 21.52 5.37
CA LEU A 25 0.13 22.96 5.53
C LEU A 25 0.14 23.75 4.20
N GLN A 26 0.49 23.14 3.07
CA GLN A 26 0.66 23.84 1.79
C GLN A 26 -0.49 23.61 0.76
N ASN A 27 -1.68 23.14 1.17
CA ASN A 27 -2.90 23.25 0.37
C ASN A 27 -4.18 23.38 1.24
N PRO A 28 -4.31 24.45 2.06
CA PRO A 28 -5.48 24.65 2.92
C PRO A 28 -6.75 25.15 2.19
N GLY A 29 -6.64 25.59 0.93
CA GLY A 29 -7.71 26.35 0.26
C GLY A 29 -8.99 25.55 -0.09
N SER A 30 -8.90 24.26 -0.42
CA SER A 30 -10.07 23.47 -0.83
C SER A 30 -10.89 22.96 0.37
N LEU A 31 -10.21 22.50 1.41
CA LEU A 31 -10.85 21.96 2.61
C LEU A 31 -11.49 23.06 3.48
N GLN A 32 -10.89 24.26 3.56
CA GLN A 32 -11.45 25.37 4.36
C GLN A 32 -12.76 25.93 3.79
N LEU A 33 -12.89 26.00 2.47
CA LEU A 33 -14.11 26.46 1.81
C LEU A 33 -15.25 25.43 1.91
N GLU A 34 -14.91 24.14 1.95
CA GLU A 34 -15.88 23.04 2.03
C GLU A 34 -16.49 22.89 3.44
N VAL A 35 -15.67 23.06 4.49
CA VAL A 35 -16.08 22.98 5.90
C VAL A 35 -16.96 24.17 6.33
N THR A 36 -16.79 25.34 5.69
CA THR A 36 -17.55 26.56 6.02
C THR A 36 -18.90 26.66 5.31
N ASN A 37 -19.10 25.97 4.18
CA ASN A 37 -20.36 25.98 3.42
C ASN A 37 -21.51 25.24 4.12
N LEU A 38 -21.23 24.10 4.75
CA LEU A 38 -22.26 23.21 5.32
C LEU A 38 -23.01 23.79 6.53
N PRO A 39 -22.36 24.38 7.54
CA PRO A 39 -23.06 24.91 8.71
C PRO A 39 -23.97 26.10 8.33
N ILE A 40 -23.51 26.92 7.38
CA ILE A 40 -24.28 28.06 6.86
C ILE A 40 -25.53 27.58 6.11
N TYR A 41 -25.42 26.48 5.34
CA TYR A 41 -26.59 25.86 4.72
C TYR A 41 -27.54 25.23 5.72
N GLN A 42 -27.03 24.53 6.75
CA GLN A 42 -27.83 23.94 7.83
C GLN A 42 -28.58 25.01 8.65
N SER A 43 -28.05 26.23 8.73
CA SER A 43 -28.74 27.38 9.31
C SER A 43 -29.90 27.94 8.46
N GLY A 44 -30.28 27.27 7.37
CA GLY A 44 -31.44 27.62 6.53
C GLY A 44 -31.19 28.75 5.53
N LYS A 45 -29.93 29.20 5.35
CA LYS A 45 -29.62 30.30 4.44
C LYS A 45 -29.68 29.86 2.98
N GLY A 46 -30.26 30.72 2.13
CA GLY A 46 -30.34 30.47 0.69
C GLY A 46 -28.99 30.57 -0.03
N TYR A 47 -28.86 29.90 -1.19
CA TYR A 47 -27.61 29.81 -1.95
C TYR A 47 -26.94 31.16 -2.27
N LYS A 48 -27.74 32.23 -2.49
CA LYS A 48 -27.23 33.58 -2.78
C LYS A 48 -26.51 34.20 -1.58
N ALA A 49 -27.04 33.98 -0.37
CA ALA A 49 -26.44 34.48 0.87
C ALA A 49 -25.13 33.76 1.18
N ILE A 50 -25.09 32.44 0.97
CA ILE A 50 -23.88 31.61 1.13
C ILE A 50 -22.79 32.04 0.14
N SER A 51 -23.16 32.21 -1.13
CA SER A 51 -22.27 32.69 -2.20
C SER A 51 -21.63 34.04 -1.85
N LYS A 52 -22.43 35.01 -1.37
CA LYS A 52 -21.93 36.33 -0.98
C LYS A 52 -21.04 36.27 0.27
N ALA A 53 -21.38 35.43 1.25
CA ALA A 53 -20.61 35.30 2.48
C ALA A 53 -19.22 34.68 2.26
N LEU A 54 -19.10 33.75 1.31
CA LEU A 54 -17.86 33.02 1.04
C LEU A 54 -17.09 33.53 -0.18
N GLY A 55 -17.64 34.50 -0.93
CA GLY A 55 -17.04 34.99 -2.17
C GLY A 55 -16.98 33.94 -3.29
N LEU A 56 -17.78 32.86 -3.18
CA LEU A 56 -17.79 31.77 -4.15
C LEU A 56 -18.92 31.95 -5.16
N PRO A 57 -18.74 31.54 -6.43
CA PRO A 57 -19.83 31.54 -7.39
C PRO A 57 -20.94 30.58 -6.95
N ARG A 58 -22.20 30.98 -7.18
CA ARG A 58 -23.40 30.23 -6.80
C ARG A 58 -23.42 28.79 -7.36
N THR A 59 -22.79 28.56 -8.51
CA THR A 59 -22.65 27.24 -9.13
C THR A 59 -21.82 26.28 -8.29
N THR A 60 -20.71 26.75 -7.72
CA THR A 60 -19.84 25.96 -6.83
C THR A 60 -20.56 25.65 -5.52
N VAL A 61 -21.24 26.64 -4.91
CA VAL A 61 -22.08 26.42 -3.71
C VAL A 61 -23.13 25.34 -3.97
N ARG A 62 -23.82 25.40 -5.12
CA ARG A 62 -24.81 24.40 -5.52
C ARG A 62 -24.19 23.01 -5.71
N ALA A 63 -23.02 22.93 -6.36
CA ALA A 63 -22.33 21.66 -6.61
C ALA A 63 -21.86 21.00 -5.30
N ILE A 64 -21.34 21.79 -4.36
CA ILE A 64 -20.93 21.34 -3.03
C ILE A 64 -22.12 20.76 -2.25
N ILE A 65 -23.24 21.50 -2.20
CA ILE A 65 -24.45 21.05 -1.48
C ILE A 65 -25.06 19.82 -2.14
N TYR A 66 -25.07 19.75 -3.47
CA TYR A 66 -25.53 18.55 -4.19
C TYR A 66 -24.65 17.33 -3.88
N LYS A 67 -23.32 17.50 -3.90
CA LYS A 67 -22.35 16.45 -3.54
C LYS A 67 -22.58 15.97 -2.11
N TRP A 68 -22.73 16.88 -1.15
CA TRP A 68 -23.01 16.55 0.24
C TRP A 68 -24.34 15.80 0.40
N ARG A 69 -25.42 16.26 -0.23
CA ARG A 69 -26.72 15.55 -0.19
C ARG A 69 -26.66 14.15 -0.78
N LYS A 70 -25.80 13.93 -1.79
CA LYS A 70 -25.67 12.65 -2.49
C LYS A 70 -24.73 11.67 -1.80
N HIS A 71 -23.60 12.15 -1.30
CA HIS A 71 -22.50 11.32 -0.79
C HIS A 71 -22.24 11.47 0.72
N GLY A 72 -22.91 12.41 1.40
CA GLY A 72 -22.73 12.70 2.82
C GLY A 72 -21.41 13.40 3.16
N THR A 73 -20.49 13.50 2.21
CA THR A 73 -19.15 14.04 2.41
C THR A 73 -18.89 15.24 1.51
N VAL A 74 -18.04 16.14 2.00
CA VAL A 74 -17.60 17.29 1.20
C VAL A 74 -16.18 17.10 0.68
N GLU A 75 -15.38 16.25 1.31
CA GLU A 75 -14.05 15.91 0.83
C GLU A 75 -14.03 15.38 -0.60
N ASN A 76 -12.91 15.57 -1.29
CA ASN A 76 -12.73 15.07 -2.65
C ASN A 76 -12.79 13.54 -2.67
N LEU A 77 -13.76 13.00 -3.40
CA LEU A 77 -13.86 11.56 -3.61
C LEU A 77 -12.67 11.07 -4.44
N PRO A 78 -12.18 9.85 -4.17
CA PRO A 78 -11.13 9.25 -4.99
C PRO A 78 -11.62 9.14 -6.43
N ARG A 79 -10.78 9.58 -7.37
CA ARG A 79 -11.05 9.45 -8.79
C ARG A 79 -10.90 7.98 -9.20
N SER A 80 -11.75 7.50 -10.11
CA SER A 80 -11.74 6.10 -10.59
C SER A 80 -10.40 5.67 -11.20
N GLY A 81 -9.61 6.63 -11.71
CA GLY A 81 -8.32 6.36 -12.32
C GLY A 81 -8.43 5.55 -13.62
N ARG A 82 -7.27 5.10 -14.13
CA ARG A 82 -7.18 4.30 -15.35
C ARG A 82 -7.41 2.81 -15.04
N ALA A 83 -8.25 2.16 -15.83
CA ALA A 83 -8.45 0.71 -15.75
C ALA A 83 -7.12 -0.06 -15.97
N THR A 84 -6.90 -1.12 -15.20
CA THR A 84 -5.69 -1.94 -15.30
C THR A 84 -5.77 -2.88 -16.50
N LYS A 85 -4.64 -3.08 -17.19
CA LYS A 85 -4.54 -4.07 -18.29
C LYS A 85 -4.65 -5.52 -17.81
N ILE A 86 -4.17 -5.81 -16.59
CA ILE A 86 -4.28 -7.14 -15.99
C ILE A 86 -5.69 -7.31 -15.44
N THR A 87 -6.40 -8.32 -15.92
CA THR A 87 -7.74 -8.68 -15.43
C THR A 87 -7.66 -9.33 -14.05
N PRO A 88 -8.72 -9.30 -13.23
CA PRO A 88 -8.73 -9.97 -11.93
C PRO A 88 -8.39 -11.47 -12.02
N ARG A 89 -8.89 -12.14 -13.07
CA ARG A 89 -8.59 -13.56 -13.33
C ARG A 89 -7.11 -13.78 -13.65
N ALA A 90 -6.52 -12.99 -14.55
CA ALA A 90 -5.10 -13.10 -14.88
C ALA A 90 -4.21 -12.81 -13.66
N GLN A 91 -4.63 -11.88 -12.79
CA GLN A 91 -3.93 -11.65 -11.52
C GLN A 91 -3.99 -12.87 -10.59
N GLN A 92 -5.14 -13.51 -10.45
CA GLN A 92 -5.25 -14.71 -9.60
C GLN A 92 -4.36 -15.84 -10.13
N GLN A 93 -4.30 -16.03 -11.44
CA GLN A 93 -3.40 -17.00 -12.06
C GLN A 93 -1.93 -16.68 -11.76
N LEU A 94 -1.51 -15.42 -11.89
CA LEU A 94 -0.15 -14.99 -11.51
C LEU A 94 0.17 -15.30 -10.05
N ILE A 95 -0.76 -15.02 -9.13
CA ILE A 95 -0.55 -15.28 -7.70
C ILE A 95 -0.41 -16.79 -7.46
N GLN A 96 -1.24 -17.61 -8.09
CA GLN A 96 -1.17 -19.07 -7.96
C GLN A 96 0.14 -19.63 -8.51
N GLU A 97 0.57 -19.17 -9.68
CA GLU A 97 1.82 -19.59 -10.32
C GLU A 97 3.04 -19.29 -9.44
N VAL A 98 3.12 -18.05 -8.91
CA VAL A 98 4.20 -17.64 -8.00
C VAL A 98 4.14 -18.36 -6.65
N THR A 99 2.95 -18.67 -6.14
CA THR A 99 2.79 -19.37 -4.87
C THR A 99 3.19 -20.85 -4.99
N LYS A 100 2.90 -21.47 -6.15
CA LYS A 100 3.30 -22.84 -6.45
C LYS A 100 4.81 -22.94 -6.58
N ASP A 101 5.40 -22.07 -7.41
CA ASP A 101 6.83 -22.10 -7.74
C ASP A 101 7.43 -20.69 -7.51
N PRO A 102 7.93 -20.39 -6.30
CA PRO A 102 8.38 -19.04 -5.92
C PRO A 102 9.68 -18.59 -6.62
N THR A 103 10.32 -19.48 -7.36
CA THR A 103 11.52 -19.19 -8.17
C THR A 103 11.20 -18.74 -9.59
N THR A 104 9.91 -18.70 -9.97
CA THR A 104 9.47 -18.28 -11.30
C THR A 104 9.93 -16.87 -11.64
N THR A 105 10.46 -16.69 -12.84
CA THR A 105 10.96 -15.38 -13.28
C THR A 105 9.85 -14.50 -13.84
N SER A 106 10.02 -13.18 -13.77
CA SER A 106 9.04 -12.26 -14.34
C SER A 106 8.87 -12.38 -15.86
N LYS A 107 9.85 -12.97 -16.56
CA LYS A 107 9.77 -13.26 -18.00
C LYS A 107 8.94 -14.50 -18.29
N GLU A 108 9.05 -15.55 -17.47
CA GLU A 108 8.17 -16.72 -17.55
C GLU A 108 6.71 -16.31 -17.31
N LEU A 109 6.46 -15.51 -16.28
CA LEU A 109 5.13 -14.96 -16.00
C LEU A 109 4.60 -14.08 -17.14
N GLN A 110 5.50 -13.39 -17.86
CA GLN A 110 5.12 -12.62 -19.03
C GLN A 110 4.68 -13.54 -20.18
N ALA A 111 5.36 -14.65 -20.39
CA ALA A 111 4.98 -15.67 -21.38
C ALA A 111 3.65 -16.36 -21.00
N SER A 112 3.43 -16.66 -19.71
CA SER A 112 2.16 -17.22 -19.24
C SER A 112 1.00 -16.25 -19.49
N LEU A 113 1.17 -14.95 -19.25
CA LEU A 113 0.17 -13.92 -19.59
C LEU A 113 -0.07 -13.75 -21.10
N ALA A 114 0.96 -13.91 -21.93
CA ALA A 114 0.82 -13.84 -23.37
C ALA A 114 -0.14 -14.91 -23.91
N SER A 115 -0.13 -16.11 -23.32
CA SER A 115 -1.10 -17.17 -23.64
C SER A 115 -2.55 -16.77 -23.35
N VAL A 116 -2.76 -15.94 -22.32
CA VAL A 116 -4.07 -15.39 -21.91
C VAL A 116 -4.42 -14.11 -22.70
N LYS A 117 -3.66 -13.78 -23.76
CA LYS A 117 -3.79 -12.57 -24.59
C LYS A 117 -3.60 -11.26 -23.81
N VAL A 118 -2.91 -11.30 -22.67
CA VAL A 118 -2.59 -10.12 -21.87
C VAL A 118 -1.13 -9.72 -22.12
N SER A 119 -0.93 -8.70 -22.96
CA SER A 119 0.41 -8.17 -23.25
C SER A 119 0.81 -7.08 -22.26
N VAL A 120 1.78 -7.39 -21.41
CA VAL A 120 2.26 -6.53 -20.31
C VAL A 120 3.77 -6.68 -20.17
N HIS A 121 4.48 -5.61 -19.80
CA HIS A 121 5.92 -5.64 -19.52
C HIS A 121 6.22 -6.25 -18.15
N ASP A 122 7.35 -6.95 -18.00
CA ASP A 122 7.77 -7.63 -16.76
C ASP A 122 7.74 -6.72 -15.49
N SER A 123 8.11 -5.44 -15.64
CA SER A 123 8.07 -4.42 -14.59
C SER A 123 6.66 -4.18 -14.04
N THR A 124 5.63 -4.29 -14.88
CA THR A 124 4.23 -4.16 -14.44
C THR A 124 3.78 -5.40 -13.67
N ILE A 125 4.25 -6.58 -14.06
CA ILE A 125 4.03 -7.83 -13.32
C ILE A 125 4.66 -7.72 -11.93
N ARG A 126 5.93 -7.32 -11.85
CA ARG A 126 6.64 -7.10 -10.56
C ARG A 126 5.92 -6.09 -9.66
N LYS A 127 5.47 -4.96 -10.20
CA LYS A 127 4.66 -3.97 -9.46
C LYS A 127 3.34 -4.55 -8.97
N ARG A 128 2.67 -5.37 -9.79
CA ARG A 128 1.39 -6.01 -9.41
C ARG A 128 1.58 -7.03 -8.31
N LEU A 129 2.62 -7.86 -8.40
CA LEU A 129 2.99 -8.83 -7.35
C LEU A 129 3.34 -8.13 -6.04
N GLY A 130 4.13 -7.06 -6.10
CA GLY A 130 4.48 -6.27 -4.91
C GLY A 130 3.29 -5.63 -4.21
N LYS A 131 2.26 -5.19 -4.96
CA LYS A 131 0.99 -4.72 -4.37
C LYS A 131 0.23 -5.81 -3.60
N ASN A 132 0.50 -7.08 -3.91
CA ASN A 132 -0.08 -8.24 -3.21
C ASN A 132 0.88 -8.81 -2.15
N GLY A 133 1.98 -8.11 -1.81
CA GLY A 133 2.96 -8.55 -0.82
C GLY A 133 3.92 -9.65 -1.31
N LEU A 134 3.88 -10.00 -2.60
CA LEU A 134 4.76 -11.01 -3.19
C LEU A 134 6.03 -10.32 -3.69
N HIS A 135 7.16 -10.66 -3.09
CA HIS A 135 8.46 -10.11 -3.44
C HIS A 135 9.49 -11.21 -3.67
N GLY A 136 10.33 -11.02 -4.69
CA GLY A 136 11.50 -11.87 -4.88
C GLY A 136 12.44 -11.79 -3.68
N ARG A 137 12.88 -12.95 -3.21
CA ARG A 137 13.87 -13.11 -2.13
C ARG A 137 14.81 -14.25 -2.51
N VAL A 138 16.03 -14.20 -1.98
CA VAL A 138 17.00 -15.28 -2.15
C VAL A 138 16.75 -16.34 -1.06
N PRO A 139 16.55 -17.63 -1.42
CA PRO A 139 16.40 -18.68 -0.43
C PRO A 139 17.71 -18.87 0.36
N ARG A 140 17.60 -19.09 1.67
CA ARG A 140 18.75 -19.37 2.54
C ARG A 140 19.32 -20.75 2.23
N ARG A 141 20.64 -20.87 2.10
CA ARG A 141 21.33 -22.17 2.01
C ARG A 141 21.10 -22.94 3.31
N LYS A 142 20.67 -24.20 3.21
CA LYS A 142 20.43 -25.11 4.34
C LYS A 142 21.05 -26.47 4.04
N PRO A 143 21.61 -27.16 5.03
CA PRO A 143 22.08 -28.53 4.84
C PRO A 143 20.90 -29.43 4.46
N LEU A 144 21.16 -30.41 3.59
CA LEU A 144 20.15 -31.41 3.22
C LEU A 144 19.96 -32.36 4.41
N VAL A 145 18.74 -32.40 4.95
CA VAL A 145 18.39 -33.27 6.08
C VAL A 145 17.58 -34.45 5.56
N SER A 146 18.00 -35.67 5.89
CA SER A 146 17.28 -36.90 5.52
C SER A 146 15.90 -36.96 6.19
N LYS A 147 14.94 -37.64 5.57
CA LYS A 147 13.58 -37.82 6.14
C LYS A 147 13.61 -38.47 7.54
N LYS A 148 14.53 -39.41 7.76
CA LYS A 148 14.78 -40.05 9.07
C LYS A 148 15.18 -39.00 10.13
N ASN A 149 16.15 -38.15 9.80
CA ASN A 149 16.64 -37.12 10.71
C ASN A 149 15.58 -36.04 10.99
N ILE A 150 14.76 -35.67 9.99
CA ILE A 150 13.63 -34.76 10.20
C ILE A 150 12.67 -35.33 11.25
N LYS A 151 12.29 -36.62 11.13
CA LYS A 151 11.39 -37.27 12.08
C LYS A 151 11.99 -37.34 13.49
N ALA A 152 13.27 -37.73 13.61
CA ALA A 152 13.96 -37.81 14.90
C ALA A 152 14.09 -36.45 15.59
N ARG A 153 14.43 -35.39 14.83
CA ARG A 153 14.49 -34.02 15.35
C ARG A 153 13.13 -33.53 15.80
N LEU A 154 12.07 -33.82 15.04
CA LEU A 154 10.71 -33.45 15.41
C LEU A 154 10.23 -34.20 16.67
N SER A 155 10.52 -35.50 16.79
CA SER A 155 10.17 -36.26 18.00
C SER A 155 10.93 -35.77 19.22
N PHE A 156 12.21 -35.43 19.07
CA PHE A 156 13.02 -34.83 20.14
C PHE A 156 12.41 -33.48 20.57
N ALA A 157 12.17 -32.58 19.63
CA ALA A 157 11.58 -31.26 19.92
C ALA A 157 10.21 -31.34 20.60
N ARG A 158 9.36 -32.31 20.20
CA ARG A 158 8.06 -32.54 20.86
C ARG A 158 8.19 -33.12 22.26
N LYS A 159 9.14 -34.04 22.47
CA LYS A 159 9.36 -34.67 23.78
C LYS A 159 9.84 -33.67 24.82
N HIS A 160 10.67 -32.71 24.40
CA HIS A 160 11.32 -31.74 25.26
C HIS A 160 10.67 -30.34 25.15
N LEU A 161 9.40 -30.24 24.72
CA LEU A 161 8.72 -28.95 24.51
C LEU A 161 8.34 -28.27 25.83
N ASP A 162 7.93 -29.07 26.81
CA ASP A 162 7.46 -28.63 28.13
C ASP A 162 8.53 -28.81 29.22
N ASP A 163 9.77 -29.12 28.84
CA ASP A 163 10.83 -29.32 29.81
C ASP A 163 11.19 -28.00 30.51
N PRO A 164 11.34 -28.02 31.85
CA PRO A 164 11.65 -26.82 32.62
C PRO A 164 13.05 -26.30 32.30
N GLN A 165 13.26 -25.01 32.50
CA GLN A 165 14.55 -24.36 32.21
C GLN A 165 15.72 -25.05 32.94
N ASP A 166 15.52 -25.48 34.19
CA ASP A 166 16.51 -26.19 35.00
C ASP A 166 17.05 -27.47 34.33
N PHE A 167 16.24 -28.15 33.51
CA PHE A 167 16.68 -29.32 32.74
C PHE A 167 17.75 -28.93 31.72
N TRP A 168 17.53 -27.80 31.02
CA TRP A 168 18.45 -27.31 30.00
C TRP A 168 19.72 -26.71 30.60
N GLU A 169 19.63 -26.06 31.76
CA GLU A 169 20.79 -25.52 32.49
C GLU A 169 21.76 -26.62 32.96
N ASN A 170 21.22 -27.80 33.27
CA ASN A 170 22.01 -28.97 33.66
C ASN A 170 22.41 -29.86 32.46
N THR A 171 22.07 -29.48 31.23
CA THR A 171 22.42 -30.25 30.02
C THR A 171 23.76 -29.79 29.44
N LEU A 172 24.76 -30.68 29.46
CA LEU A 172 26.05 -30.42 28.80
C LEU A 172 25.98 -30.76 27.30
N TRP A 173 26.33 -29.81 26.45
CA TRP A 173 26.44 -30.00 25.00
C TRP A 173 27.91 -30.11 24.60
N THR A 174 28.28 -31.19 23.94
CA THR A 174 29.62 -31.39 23.38
C THR A 174 29.52 -31.52 21.86
N ASP A 175 30.27 -30.70 21.11
CA ASP A 175 30.55 -30.94 19.70
C ASP A 175 32.05 -31.19 19.48
N GLU A 176 32.37 -31.85 18.38
CA GLU A 176 33.74 -31.98 17.87
C GLU A 176 33.82 -31.13 16.59
N THR A 177 34.77 -30.20 16.55
CA THR A 177 35.00 -29.28 15.42
C THR A 177 35.75 -29.93 14.28
#